data_AF-A0A931HS89-F1
#
_entry.id   AF-A0A931HS89-F1
#
_cell.length_a   1.000
_cell.length_b   1.000
_cell.length_c   1.000
_cell.angle_alpha   90.00
_cell.angle_beta   90.00
_cell.angle_gamma   90.00
#
_symmetry.space_group_name_H-M   'P 1'
#
loop_
_entity.id
_entity.type
_entity.pdbx_description
1 polymer ?
#
loop_
_entity_poly.entity_id
_entity_poly.type
_entity_poly.pdbx_seq_one_letter_code
_entity_poly.pdbx_strand_id
1 'polypeptide(L)' 'MYICLCHGVTGDTVSKIVDRGARSSKEIAAACGAGSDCGRCRRTVRAIIAQHSAT' A
#
# COMPACT_ATOMS: atom_id res chain seq x y z
N MET A 1 5.50 10.73 2.22
CA MET A 1 6.69 10.26 1.47
C MET A 1 6.28 9.23 0.43
N TYR A 2 7.06 9.07 -0.66
CA TYR A 2 6.91 7.94 -1.58
C TYR A 2 7.34 6.65 -0.89
N ILE A 3 6.50 5.61 -0.99
CA ILE A 3 6.84 4.27 -0.50
C ILE A 3 7.11 3.30 -1.65
N CYS A 4 6.52 3.54 -2.84
CA CYS A 4 6.78 2.77 -4.05
C CYS A 4 7.35 3.70 -5.14
N LEU A 5 8.60 3.49 -5.51
CA LEU A 5 9.27 4.29 -6.54
C LEU A 5 8.90 3.84 -7.97
N CYS A 6 8.63 2.56 -8.20
CA CYS A 6 8.24 2.05 -9.53
C CYS A 6 6.96 2.69 -10.05
N HIS A 7 6.00 2.95 -9.15
CA HIS A 7 4.67 3.47 -9.51
C HIS A 7 4.40 4.86 -8.93
N GLY A 8 5.39 5.50 -8.30
CA GLY A 8 5.21 6.82 -7.69
C GLY A 8 4.09 6.85 -6.64
N VAL A 9 3.97 5.84 -5.80
CA VAL A 9 2.89 5.75 -4.79
C VAL A 9 3.39 6.23 -3.42
N THR A 10 2.60 7.09 -2.78
CA THR A 10 2.88 7.63 -1.44
C THR A 10 2.22 6.81 -0.34
N GLY A 11 2.71 6.98 0.90
CA GLY A 11 2.06 6.40 2.08
C GLY A 11 0.61 6.85 2.25
N ASP A 12 0.33 8.14 2.05
CA ASP A 12 -1.03 8.71 2.10
C ASP A 12 -1.98 8.04 1.09
N THR A 13 -1.50 7.79 -0.13
CA THR A 13 -2.27 7.06 -1.15
C THR A 13 -2.64 5.67 -0.66
N VAL A 14 -1.70 4.93 -0.07
CA VAL A 14 -1.97 3.58 0.45
C VAL A 14 -2.95 3.63 1.62
N SER A 15 -2.76 4.52 2.60
CA SER A 15 -3.69 4.69 3.72
C SER A 15 -5.12 4.97 3.25
N LYS A 16 -5.31 5.89 2.28
CA LYS A 16 -6.63 6.18 1.70
C LYS A 16 -7.28 4.97 1.03
N ILE A 17 -6.50 4.10 0.40
CA ILE A 17 -7.02 2.87 -0.22
C ILE A 17 -7.40 1.86 0.87
N VAL A 18 -6.64 1.78 1.96
CA VAL A 18 -7.00 0.95 3.12
C VAL A 18 -8.27 1.48 3.79
N ASP A 19 -8.43 2.79 3.94
CA ASP A 19 -9.66 3.41 4.47
C ASP A 19 -10.90 3.11 3.61
N ARG A 20 -10.69 2.95 2.29
CA ARG A 20 -11.74 2.52 1.34
C ARG A 20 -12.02 1.01 1.36
N GLY A 21 -11.37 0.26 2.25
CA GLY A 21 -11.68 -1.14 2.49
C GLY A 21 -10.63 -2.14 2.01
N ALA A 22 -9.49 -1.71 1.44
CA ALA A 22 -8.45 -2.67 1.09
C ALA A 22 -7.83 -3.30 2.35
N ARG A 23 -7.66 -4.62 2.34
CA ARG A 23 -7.14 -5.43 3.46
C ARG A 23 -5.96 -6.32 3.06
N SER A 24 -5.55 -6.31 1.79
CA SER A 24 -4.42 -7.11 1.33
C SER A 24 -3.46 -6.33 0.42
N SER A 25 -2.18 -6.73 0.40
CA SER A 25 -1.21 -6.14 -0.53
C SER A 25 -1.58 -6.38 -2.00
N LYS A 26 -2.39 -7.41 -2.28
CA LYS A 26 -2.93 -7.69 -3.62
C LYS A 26 -3.96 -6.64 -4.02
N GLU A 27 -4.87 -6.27 -3.13
CA GLU A 27 -5.84 -5.19 -3.36
C GLU A 27 -5.14 -3.84 -3.50
N ILE A 28 -4.11 -3.55 -2.70
CA ILE A 28 -3.30 -2.33 -2.86
C ILE A 28 -2.65 -2.28 -4.25
N ALA A 29 -2.03 -3.39 -4.68
CA ALA A 29 -1.42 -3.47 -6.00
C ALA A 29 -2.46 -3.30 -7.12
N ALA A 30 -3.65 -3.89 -6.98
CA ALA A 30 -4.73 -3.71 -7.95
C ALA A 30 -5.25 -2.26 -8.01
N ALA A 31 -5.28 -1.55 -6.86
CA ALA A 31 -5.81 -0.20 -6.78
C ALA A 31 -4.83 0.90 -7.24
N CYS A 32 -3.51 0.72 -7.03
CA CYS A 32 -2.52 1.76 -7.33
C CYS A 32 -1.16 1.28 -7.84
N GLY A 33 -0.98 -0.02 -8.06
CA GLY A 33 0.29 -0.60 -8.51
C GLY A 33 1.37 -0.74 -7.43
N ALA A 34 1.17 -0.23 -6.20
CA ALA A 34 2.18 -0.41 -5.16
C ALA A 34 2.42 -1.89 -4.85
N GLY A 35 3.65 -2.36 -5.16
CA GLY A 35 4.08 -3.72 -4.93
C GLY A 35 3.89 -4.68 -6.10
N SER A 36 3.39 -4.24 -7.26
CA SER A 36 3.25 -5.12 -8.44
C SER A 36 4.56 -5.36 -9.21
N ASP A 37 5.54 -4.46 -9.09
CA ASP A 37 6.82 -4.56 -9.81
C ASP A 37 7.96 -5.08 -8.90
N CYS A 38 9.02 -4.30 -8.61
CA CYS A 38 10.21 -4.78 -7.88
C CYS A 38 9.97 -5.25 -6.43
N GLY A 39 8.78 -5.02 -5.87
CA GLY A 39 8.37 -5.55 -4.56
C GLY A 39 9.01 -4.90 -3.32
N ARG A 40 9.98 -3.99 -3.46
CA ARG A 40 10.70 -3.37 -2.31
C ARG A 40 9.76 -2.69 -1.30
N CYS A 41 8.67 -2.10 -1.77
CA CYS A 41 7.68 -1.42 -0.95
C CYS A 41 6.71 -2.36 -0.20
N ARG A 42 6.67 -3.66 -0.52
CA ARG A 42 5.65 -4.60 -0.01
C ARG A 42 5.64 -4.70 1.52
N ARG A 43 6.83 -4.63 2.16
CA ARG A 43 6.93 -4.63 3.63
C ARG A 43 6.26 -3.40 4.24
N THR A 44 6.54 -2.21 3.71
CA THR A 44 5.92 -0.95 4.15
C THR A 44 4.41 -0.93 3.91
N VAL A 45 3.95 -1.41 2.74
CA VAL A 45 2.52 -1.53 2.44
C VAL A 45 1.81 -2.41 3.47
N ARG A 46 2.37 -3.57 3.83
CA ARG A 46 1.79 -4.47 4.83
C ARG A 46 1.77 -3.85 6.23
N ALA A 47 2.79 -3.06 6.59
CA ALA A 47 2.80 -2.33 7.85
C ALA A 47 1.64 -1.33 7.92
N ILE A 48 1.41 -0.55 6.86
CA ILE A 48 0.28 0.39 6.77
C ILE A 48 -1.05 -0.36 6.92
N ILE A 49 -1.24 -1.47 6.19
CA ILE A 49 -2.47 -2.28 6.32
C ILE A 49 -2.66 -2.73 7.77
N ALA A 50 -1.64 -3.29 8.40
CA ALA A 50 -1.72 -3.78 9.78
C ALA A 50 -2.03 -2.69 10.81
N GLN A 51 -1.53 -1.46 10.61
CA GLN A 51 -1.81 -0.32 11.49
C GLN A 51 -3.29 0.07 11.47
N HIS A 52 -3.94 0.02 10.30
CA HIS A 52 -5.38 0.31 10.19
C HIS A 52 -6.27 -0.83 10.75
N SER A 53 -5.76 -2.05 10.85
CA SER A 53 -6.48 -3.18 11.47
C SER A 53 -6.54 -3.11 13.00
N ALA A 54 -5.67 -2.30 13.61
CA ALA A 54 -5.54 -2.16 15.06
C ALA A 54 -6.36 -1.00 15.65
N THR A 55 -7.18 -0.34 14.81
CA THR A 55 -8.08 0.78 15.18
C THR A 55 -9.52 0.30 15.11
#